data_AF-A0A1G8A483-F1
#
_entry.id   AF-A0A1G8A483-F1
#
_cell.length_a   1.000
_cell.length_b   1.000
_cell.length_c   1.000
_cell.angle_alpha   90.00
_cell.angle_beta   90.00
_cell.angle_gamma   90.00
#
_symmetry.space_group_name_H-M   'P 1'
#
loop_
_entity.id
_entity.type
_entity.pdbx_description
1 polymer ?
#
loop_
_entity_poly.entity_id
_entity_poly.type
_entity_poly.pdbx_seq_one_letter_code
_entity_poly.pdbx_strand_id
1 'polypeptide(L)'
;MFDGEVGAQAVAVVEEALAALDDIYERGWQPADLLHVARRSGDYDHTDLTAGLVLHHARCARAHERAPWEWVGQLRSAEEQHPRAAQVATGEQSPRALAARLLFEDPYHSVDEIRLLALTWRCAGSWQLLDDPPSRWPHHRVDDTSAAGRARSADPKLLNRIRGLLAKAEATDFAEEAETFTAKAQELMSRYSIGVAMLAGERGENPTVRARRIHLENPYVKEKVHLLSEIAAANRVRVVWADTLATATVVGTPVDLEQVDVLFTSLLLQATRAMQHSDAGSRKGSRTTSFRKAFLAGYAARIGQRLRDADTRATLEAADAARISVDDLLPVLADTSAAVDAEFQRLFPVTRAKRTGRSVDAEGWYAGRAAADEARLAAGG
;
A
#
# COMPACT_ATOMS: atom_id res chain seq x y z
N MET A 1 -8.41 29.64 -23.44
CA MET A 1 -9.32 30.57 -24.14
C MET A 1 -10.65 30.77 -23.39
N PHE A 2 -10.76 30.38 -22.10
CA PHE A 2 -12.02 30.44 -21.33
C PHE A 2 -11.90 31.21 -19.99
N ASP A 3 -10.76 31.85 -19.68
CA ASP A 3 -10.55 32.49 -18.36
C ASP A 3 -11.52 33.64 -18.06
N GLY A 4 -12.07 34.28 -19.10
CA GLY A 4 -13.04 35.37 -18.95
C GLY A 4 -14.48 34.92 -18.64
N GLU A 5 -14.80 33.63 -18.81
CA GLU A 5 -16.17 33.08 -18.69
C GLU A 5 -16.41 32.38 -17.34
N VAL A 6 -15.38 32.22 -16.51
CA VAL A 6 -15.49 31.60 -15.18
C VAL A 6 -16.15 32.57 -14.20
N GLY A 7 -17.34 32.23 -13.73
CA GLY A 7 -18.03 33.00 -12.69
C GLY A 7 -17.25 33.06 -11.37
N ALA A 8 -17.40 34.16 -10.62
CA ALA A 8 -16.72 34.35 -9.33
C ALA A 8 -16.98 33.21 -8.32
N GLN A 9 -18.18 32.61 -8.37
CA GLN A 9 -18.53 31.46 -7.53
C GLN A 9 -17.67 30.23 -7.82
N ALA A 10 -17.35 29.95 -9.09
CA ALA A 10 -16.52 28.83 -9.49
C ALA A 10 -15.07 28.99 -9.00
N VAL A 11 -14.54 30.21 -9.06
CA VAL A 11 -13.21 30.53 -8.51
C VAL A 11 -13.19 30.32 -6.99
N ALA A 12 -14.20 30.84 -6.29
CA ALA A 12 -14.28 30.74 -4.83
C ALA A 12 -14.33 29.28 -4.34
N VAL A 13 -15.12 28.40 -4.98
CA VAL A 13 -15.17 26.99 -4.55
C VAL A 13 -13.86 26.24 -4.79
N VAL A 14 -13.11 26.60 -5.85
CA VAL A 14 -11.78 26.04 -6.10
C VAL A 14 -10.78 26.51 -5.05
N GLU A 15 -10.80 27.80 -4.68
CA GLU A 15 -9.99 28.33 -3.57
C GLU A 15 -10.34 27.63 -2.24
N GLU A 16 -11.63 27.43 -1.97
CA GLU A 16 -12.10 26.69 -0.79
C GLU A 16 -11.62 25.24 -0.76
N ALA A 17 -11.58 24.57 -1.92
CA ALA A 17 -11.10 23.20 -2.08
C ALA A 17 -9.58 23.11 -1.89
N LEU A 18 -8.81 24.03 -2.48
CA LEU A 18 -7.35 24.09 -2.30
C LEU A 18 -6.98 24.37 -0.84
N ALA A 19 -7.68 25.28 -0.17
CA ALA A 19 -7.49 25.53 1.26
C ALA A 19 -7.89 24.33 2.13
N ALA A 20 -8.90 23.55 1.72
CA ALA A 20 -9.26 22.31 2.38
C ALA A 20 -8.19 21.22 2.21
N LEU A 21 -7.47 21.19 1.08
CA LEU A 21 -6.32 20.31 0.87
C LEU A 21 -5.14 20.68 1.77
N ASP A 22 -4.83 21.97 1.91
CA ASP A 22 -3.80 22.43 2.86
C ASP A 22 -4.08 21.90 4.27
N ASP A 23 -5.31 22.07 4.74
CA ASP A 23 -5.75 21.70 6.08
C ASP A 23 -5.85 20.17 6.30
N ILE A 24 -6.40 19.41 5.34
CA ILE A 24 -6.57 17.96 5.50
C ILE A 24 -5.22 17.21 5.49
N TYR A 25 -4.22 17.72 4.77
CA TYR A 25 -2.88 17.16 4.77
C TYR A 25 -2.15 17.37 6.11
N GLU A 26 -2.35 18.52 6.77
CA GLU A 26 -1.87 18.74 8.14
C GLU A 26 -2.56 17.80 9.15
N ARG A 27 -3.77 17.34 8.83
CA ARG A 27 -4.51 16.32 9.59
C ARG A 27 -4.07 14.87 9.31
N GLY A 28 -3.01 14.66 8.53
CA GLY A 28 -2.38 13.35 8.31
C GLY A 28 -2.98 12.52 7.18
N TRP A 29 -3.84 13.10 6.35
CA TRP A 29 -4.26 12.48 5.08
C TRP A 29 -3.16 12.62 4.03
N GLN A 30 -3.12 11.69 3.08
CA GLN A 30 -2.19 11.70 1.95
C GLN A 30 -2.96 11.68 0.61
N PRO A 31 -2.32 12.07 -0.52
CA PRO A 31 -2.96 12.12 -1.84
C PRO A 31 -3.75 10.85 -2.21
N ALA A 32 -3.14 9.68 -1.99
CA ALA A 32 -3.78 8.40 -2.32
C ALA A 32 -5.03 8.11 -1.46
N ASP A 33 -5.08 8.62 -0.22
CA ASP A 33 -6.26 8.46 0.64
C ASP A 33 -7.48 9.20 0.09
N LEU A 34 -7.26 10.42 -0.40
CA LEU A 34 -8.33 11.25 -0.97
C LEU A 34 -8.88 10.61 -2.24
N LEU A 35 -8.00 10.11 -3.12
CA LEU A 35 -8.39 9.39 -4.34
C LEU A 35 -9.14 8.11 -4.03
N HIS A 36 -8.69 7.35 -3.02
CA HIS A 36 -9.36 6.14 -2.58
C HIS A 36 -10.76 6.41 -2.03
N VAL A 37 -10.91 7.43 -1.17
CA VAL A 37 -12.23 7.81 -0.64
C VAL A 37 -13.16 8.30 -1.75
N ALA A 38 -12.64 9.10 -2.70
CA ALA A 38 -13.40 9.53 -3.88
C ALA A 38 -13.86 8.33 -4.71
N ARG A 39 -12.97 7.38 -5.03
CA ARG A 39 -13.34 6.16 -5.77
C ARG A 39 -14.41 5.32 -5.07
N ARG A 40 -14.39 5.29 -3.73
CA ARG A 40 -15.35 4.55 -2.92
C ARG A 40 -16.74 5.19 -2.83
N SER A 41 -16.90 6.47 -3.18
CA SER A 41 -18.23 7.07 -3.29
C SER A 41 -19.04 6.45 -4.42
N GLY A 42 -18.38 5.77 -5.37
CA GLY A 42 -18.99 5.11 -6.53
C GLY A 42 -19.13 6.02 -7.74
N ASP A 43 -18.61 7.24 -7.66
CA ASP A 43 -18.67 8.25 -8.71
C ASP A 43 -17.28 8.44 -9.34
N TYR A 44 -17.14 8.04 -10.61
CA TYR A 44 -15.87 8.09 -11.32
C TYR A 44 -15.43 9.54 -11.60
N ASP A 45 -16.38 10.42 -11.88
CA ASP A 45 -16.13 11.83 -12.20
C ASP A 45 -15.60 12.55 -10.95
N HIS A 46 -16.09 12.19 -9.76
CA HIS A 46 -15.54 12.68 -8.49
C HIS A 46 -14.08 12.26 -8.26
N THR A 47 -13.64 11.13 -8.82
CA THR A 47 -12.25 10.66 -8.67
C THR A 47 -11.31 11.46 -9.56
N ASP A 48 -11.67 11.70 -10.82
CA ASP A 48 -10.89 12.54 -11.74
C ASP A 48 -10.87 14.00 -11.27
N LEU A 49 -11.99 14.53 -10.75
CA LEU A 49 -12.07 15.85 -10.13
C LEU A 49 -11.12 15.97 -8.93
N THR A 50 -11.13 14.97 -8.04
CA THR A 50 -10.23 14.90 -6.88
C THR A 50 -8.77 14.86 -7.34
N ALA A 51 -8.44 14.04 -8.34
CA ALA A 51 -7.11 13.96 -8.91
C ALA A 51 -6.64 15.31 -9.47
N GLY A 52 -7.51 16.03 -10.19
CA GLY A 52 -7.18 17.33 -10.76
C GLY A 52 -6.81 18.37 -9.69
N LEU A 53 -7.61 18.43 -8.62
CA LEU A 53 -7.36 19.32 -7.47
C LEU A 53 -6.07 18.94 -6.72
N VAL A 54 -5.87 17.66 -6.43
CA VAL A 54 -4.68 17.13 -5.73
C VAL A 54 -3.40 17.40 -6.53
N LEU A 55 -3.39 17.09 -7.83
CA LEU A 55 -2.22 17.27 -8.69
C LEU A 55 -1.91 18.75 -8.90
N HIS A 56 -2.93 19.61 -9.05
CA HIS A 56 -2.71 21.05 -9.12
C HIS A 56 -2.14 21.62 -7.82
N HIS A 57 -2.71 21.23 -6.67
CA HIS A 57 -2.20 21.61 -5.36
C HIS A 57 -0.74 21.19 -5.18
N ALA A 58 -0.41 19.94 -5.52
CA ALA A 58 0.95 19.41 -5.44
C ALA A 58 1.94 20.21 -6.28
N ARG A 59 1.54 20.71 -7.46
CA ARG A 59 2.37 21.59 -8.29
C ARG A 59 2.60 22.95 -7.65
N CYS A 60 1.54 23.58 -7.13
CA CYS A 60 1.63 24.86 -6.43
C CYS A 60 2.55 24.77 -5.19
N ALA A 61 2.45 23.66 -4.45
CA ALA A 61 3.27 23.38 -3.27
C ALA A 61 4.71 22.92 -3.59
N ARG A 62 5.04 22.70 -4.87
CA ARG A 62 6.30 22.07 -5.34
C ARG A 62 6.57 20.72 -4.66
N ALA A 63 5.52 19.92 -4.48
CA ALA A 63 5.57 18.65 -3.76
C ALA A 63 6.60 17.67 -4.35
N HIS A 64 6.74 17.61 -5.68
CA HIS A 64 7.74 16.75 -6.34
C HIS A 64 9.19 17.01 -5.86
N GLU A 65 9.50 18.25 -5.48
CA GLU A 65 10.83 18.69 -5.02
C GLU A 65 10.99 18.67 -3.50
N ARG A 66 9.89 18.82 -2.75
CA ARG A 66 9.90 19.07 -1.30
C ARG A 66 9.37 17.93 -0.45
N ALA A 67 8.35 17.22 -0.95
CA ALA A 67 7.62 16.21 -0.19
C ALA A 67 8.42 14.92 -0.02
N PRO A 68 8.11 14.07 0.98
CA PRO A 68 8.68 12.73 1.11
C PRO A 68 8.52 11.86 -0.14
N TRP A 69 9.39 10.87 -0.30
CA TRP A 69 9.41 10.00 -1.49
C TRP A 69 8.13 9.21 -1.68
N GLU A 70 7.54 8.69 -0.60
CA GLU A 70 6.25 7.99 -0.63
C GLU A 70 5.13 8.90 -1.15
N TRP A 71 5.09 10.15 -0.69
CA TRP A 71 4.14 11.16 -1.17
C TRP A 71 4.28 11.41 -2.67
N VAL A 72 5.53 11.57 -3.14
CA VAL A 72 5.80 11.74 -4.58
C VAL A 72 5.42 10.48 -5.37
N GLY A 73 5.63 9.29 -4.82
CA GLY A 73 5.16 8.04 -5.41
C GLY A 73 3.64 8.05 -5.62
N GLN A 74 2.87 8.46 -4.62
CA GLN A 74 1.42 8.58 -4.72
C GLN A 74 0.98 9.57 -5.80
N LEU A 75 1.65 10.72 -5.91
CA LEU A 75 1.37 11.71 -6.95
C LEU A 75 1.67 11.16 -8.35
N ARG A 76 2.79 10.46 -8.53
CA ARG A 76 3.12 9.82 -9.82
C ARG A 76 2.10 8.75 -10.20
N SER A 77 1.71 7.90 -9.24
CA SER A 77 0.65 6.92 -9.48
C SER A 77 -0.68 7.58 -9.83
N ALA A 78 -1.01 8.73 -9.23
CA ALA A 78 -2.19 9.50 -9.60
C ALA A 78 -2.08 10.09 -11.02
N GLU A 79 -0.91 10.62 -11.41
CA GLU A 79 -0.65 11.10 -12.77
C GLU A 79 -0.80 9.99 -13.81
N GLU A 80 -0.31 8.79 -13.52
CA GLU A 80 -0.39 7.61 -14.39
C GLU A 80 -1.82 7.06 -14.51
N GLN A 81 -2.55 7.00 -13.40
CA GLN A 81 -3.93 6.46 -13.36
C GLN A 81 -4.96 7.46 -13.91
N HIS A 82 -4.69 8.76 -13.80
CA HIS A 82 -5.63 9.83 -14.15
C HIS A 82 -4.99 10.84 -15.12
N PRO A 83 -4.66 10.42 -16.38
CA PRO A 83 -3.93 11.26 -17.32
C PRO A 83 -4.68 12.55 -17.72
N ARG A 84 -6.02 12.52 -17.75
CA ARG A 84 -6.84 13.73 -18.00
C ARG A 84 -6.69 14.74 -16.86
N ALA A 85 -6.81 14.28 -15.62
CA ALA A 85 -6.60 15.12 -14.44
C ALA A 85 -5.17 15.68 -14.38
N ALA A 86 -4.16 14.90 -14.77
CA ALA A 86 -2.78 15.36 -14.87
C ALA A 86 -2.63 16.49 -15.90
N GLN A 87 -3.27 16.37 -17.07
CA GLN A 87 -3.30 17.44 -18.07
C GLN A 87 -3.94 18.71 -17.50
N VAL A 88 -5.11 18.56 -16.86
CA VAL A 88 -5.81 19.66 -16.18
C VAL A 88 -4.93 20.33 -15.13
N ALA A 89 -4.01 19.63 -14.46
CA ALA A 89 -3.12 20.24 -13.47
C ALA A 89 -1.94 21.05 -14.07
N THR A 90 -1.54 20.82 -15.32
CA THR A 90 -0.25 21.31 -15.87
C THR A 90 -0.18 22.79 -16.25
N GLY A 91 -1.31 23.43 -16.54
CA GLY A 91 -1.41 24.85 -16.93
C GLY A 91 -1.17 25.87 -15.81
N GLU A 92 -1.63 27.11 -16.03
CA GLU A 92 -1.40 28.23 -15.11
C GLU A 92 -1.83 27.91 -13.66
N GLN A 93 -1.00 28.32 -12.70
CA GLN A 93 -1.19 28.06 -11.26
C GLN A 93 -2.08 29.14 -10.61
N SER A 94 -3.18 29.50 -11.27
CA SER A 94 -4.19 30.39 -10.71
C SER A 94 -5.51 29.65 -10.47
N PRO A 95 -6.22 29.93 -9.36
CA PRO A 95 -7.51 29.28 -9.08
C PRO A 95 -8.54 29.47 -10.19
N ARG A 96 -8.52 30.63 -10.87
CA ARG A 96 -9.38 30.91 -12.03
C ARG A 96 -9.07 29.99 -13.22
N ALA A 97 -7.78 29.86 -13.59
CA ALA A 97 -7.40 28.97 -14.68
C ALA A 97 -7.68 27.50 -14.35
N LEU A 98 -7.56 27.10 -13.07
CA LEU A 98 -7.97 25.76 -12.64
C LEU A 98 -9.48 25.58 -12.75
N ALA A 99 -10.29 26.53 -12.26
CA ALA A 99 -11.75 26.47 -12.38
C ALA A 99 -12.21 26.40 -13.84
N ALA A 100 -11.58 27.16 -14.75
CA ALA A 100 -11.86 27.07 -16.18
C ALA A 100 -11.63 25.65 -16.72
N ARG A 101 -10.47 25.05 -16.43
CA ARG A 101 -10.13 23.71 -16.91
C ARG A 101 -11.04 22.64 -16.30
N LEU A 102 -11.26 22.68 -14.99
CA LEU A 102 -12.10 21.69 -14.31
C LEU A 102 -13.52 21.69 -14.85
N LEU A 103 -14.13 22.86 -15.07
CA LEU A 103 -15.54 22.98 -15.44
C LEU A 103 -15.82 22.97 -16.95
N PHE A 104 -14.85 23.36 -17.78
CA PHE A 104 -15.06 23.45 -19.23
C PHE A 104 -14.40 22.34 -20.03
N GLU A 105 -13.38 21.65 -19.49
CA GLU A 105 -12.79 20.49 -20.18
C GLU A 105 -13.58 19.19 -19.91
N ASP A 106 -14.34 19.11 -18.82
CA ASP A 106 -15.18 17.96 -18.50
C ASP A 106 -16.63 18.39 -18.21
N PRO A 107 -17.62 17.92 -19.01
CA PRO A 107 -19.03 18.31 -18.84
C PRO A 107 -19.68 17.72 -17.57
N TYR A 108 -19.03 16.77 -16.90
CA TYR A 108 -19.55 16.14 -15.70
C TYR A 108 -19.15 16.88 -14.42
N HIS A 109 -18.18 17.79 -14.47
CA HIS A 109 -17.80 18.58 -13.30
C HIS A 109 -18.68 19.82 -13.12
N SER A 110 -19.12 20.01 -11.88
CA SER A 110 -19.93 21.15 -11.46
C SER A 110 -19.34 21.87 -10.25
N VAL A 111 -19.76 23.12 -10.06
CA VAL A 111 -19.41 23.93 -8.87
C VAL A 111 -19.86 23.23 -7.58
N ASP A 112 -20.99 22.52 -7.62
CA ASP A 112 -21.56 21.84 -6.46
C ASP A 112 -20.73 20.61 -6.05
N GLU A 113 -20.18 19.87 -7.00
CA GLU A 113 -19.28 18.73 -6.71
C GLU A 113 -17.96 19.20 -6.12
N ILE A 114 -17.36 20.27 -6.67
CA ILE A 114 -16.15 20.87 -6.09
C ILE A 114 -16.41 21.32 -4.65
N ARG A 115 -17.56 21.96 -4.40
CA ARG A 115 -17.97 22.37 -3.06
C ARG A 115 -18.18 21.18 -2.13
N LEU A 116 -18.81 20.10 -2.61
CA LEU A 116 -19.04 18.88 -1.83
C LEU A 116 -17.72 18.21 -1.43
N LEU A 117 -16.74 18.16 -2.35
CA LEU A 117 -15.39 17.67 -2.05
C LEU A 117 -14.72 18.53 -0.98
N ALA A 118 -14.73 19.86 -1.14
CA ALA A 118 -14.16 20.79 -0.16
C ALA A 118 -14.80 20.61 1.24
N LEU A 119 -16.12 20.47 1.31
CA LEU A 119 -16.84 20.21 2.56
C LEU A 119 -16.48 18.85 3.15
N THR A 120 -16.39 17.81 2.32
CA THR A 120 -16.00 16.46 2.75
C THR A 120 -14.61 16.48 3.37
N TRP A 121 -13.65 17.18 2.77
CA TRP A 121 -12.29 17.28 3.29
C TRP A 121 -12.20 18.11 4.57
N ARG A 122 -12.97 19.21 4.68
CA ARG A 122 -13.06 20.03 5.90
C ARG A 122 -13.66 19.26 7.08
N CYS A 123 -14.65 18.41 6.81
CA CYS A 123 -15.31 17.60 7.84
C CYS A 123 -14.57 16.29 8.14
N ALA A 124 -13.54 15.94 7.36
CA ALA A 124 -12.74 14.74 7.60
C ALA A 124 -11.96 14.88 8.92
N GLY A 125 -12.11 13.89 9.80
CA GLY A 125 -11.38 13.83 11.06
C GLY A 125 -9.86 13.72 10.87
N SER A 126 -9.11 14.03 11.93
CA SER A 126 -7.66 13.79 11.97
C SER A 126 -7.34 12.32 11.87
N TRP A 127 -6.26 12.00 11.16
CA TRP A 127 -5.72 10.66 11.04
C TRP A 127 -4.25 10.63 11.50
N GLN A 128 -3.62 9.46 11.52
CA GLN A 128 -2.21 9.34 11.92
C GLN A 128 -1.31 10.02 10.88
N LEU A 129 -0.43 10.92 11.31
CA LEU A 129 0.64 11.41 10.44
C LEU A 129 1.69 10.31 10.26
N LEU A 130 1.78 9.76 9.04
CA LEU A 130 2.79 8.76 8.68
C LEU A 130 4.08 9.39 8.17
N ASP A 131 3.94 10.53 7.52
CA ASP A 131 5.01 11.36 6.97
C ASP A 131 4.83 12.81 7.43
N ASP A 132 5.89 13.61 7.30
CA ASP A 132 5.81 15.04 7.55
C ASP A 132 4.79 15.72 6.61
N PRO A 133 3.91 16.59 7.13
CA PRO A 133 2.90 17.28 6.34
C PRO A 133 3.52 18.47 5.57
N PRO A 134 2.79 19.06 4.60
CA PRO A 134 3.29 20.15 3.74
C PRO A 134 3.97 21.31 4.48
N SER A 135 3.45 21.71 5.65
CA SER A 135 4.01 22.78 6.48
C SER A 135 5.42 22.50 6.99
N ARG A 136 5.82 21.22 7.08
CA ARG A 136 7.13 20.80 7.61
C ARG A 136 8.12 20.42 6.52
N TRP A 137 7.72 20.44 5.25
CA TRP A 137 8.63 20.06 4.17
C TRP A 137 9.78 21.07 4.01
N PRO A 138 11.03 20.59 3.81
CA PRO A 138 12.16 21.47 3.52
C PRO A 138 11.96 22.23 2.20
N HIS A 139 12.78 23.24 1.95
CA HIS A 139 12.77 23.95 0.66
C HIS A 139 13.16 23.06 -0.53
N HIS A 140 14.00 22.07 -0.28
CA HIS A 140 14.36 21.00 -1.21
C HIS A 140 14.52 19.71 -0.41
N ARG A 141 13.90 18.62 -0.86
CA ARG A 141 14.09 17.30 -0.25
C ARG A 141 15.56 16.94 -0.35
N VAL A 142 16.19 16.64 0.78
CA VAL A 142 17.56 16.13 0.76
C VAL A 142 17.48 14.67 0.32
N ASP A 143 18.08 14.35 -0.82
CA ASP A 143 18.26 12.95 -1.22
C ASP A 143 19.17 12.30 -0.19
N ASP A 144 18.63 11.36 0.59
CA ASP A 144 19.38 10.61 1.60
C ASP A 144 20.29 9.58 0.90
N THR A 145 21.23 10.07 0.10
CA THR A 145 22.30 9.33 -0.60
C THR A 145 23.50 9.09 0.31
N SER A 146 23.43 9.51 1.58
CA SER A 146 24.41 9.18 2.61
C SER A 146 24.55 7.66 2.75
N ALA A 147 25.72 7.16 3.17
CA ALA A 147 25.91 5.73 3.43
C ALA A 147 24.91 5.21 4.49
N ALA A 148 24.47 6.09 5.41
CA ALA A 148 23.39 5.82 6.35
C ALA A 148 22.00 5.80 5.69
N GLY A 149 21.75 6.62 4.67
CA GLY A 149 20.50 6.63 3.90
C GLY A 149 20.34 5.41 2.99
N ARG A 150 21.46 4.95 2.39
CA ARG A 150 21.54 3.68 1.65
C ARG A 150 21.47 2.42 2.53
N ALA A 151 21.75 2.55 3.83
CA ALA A 151 21.47 1.50 4.81
C ALA A 151 19.99 1.53 5.29
N ARG A 152 19.34 2.71 5.21
CA ARG A 152 17.93 2.95 5.60
C ARG A 152 16.92 2.74 4.46
N SER A 153 17.35 2.81 3.20
CA SER A 153 16.58 2.38 2.03
C SER A 153 17.14 1.05 1.54
N ALA A 154 16.29 0.07 1.26
CA ALA A 154 16.72 -1.19 0.67
C ALA A 154 17.60 -0.94 -0.58
N ASP A 155 18.68 -1.73 -0.78
CA ASP A 155 19.63 -1.56 -1.88
C ASP A 155 18.84 -1.48 -3.21
N PRO A 156 18.83 -0.31 -3.89
CA PRO A 156 18.02 -0.10 -5.08
C PRO A 156 18.32 -1.12 -6.18
N LYS A 157 19.56 -1.62 -6.24
CA LYS A 157 19.95 -2.66 -7.21
C LYS A 157 19.34 -4.00 -6.87
N LEU A 158 19.36 -4.38 -5.59
CA LEU A 158 18.73 -5.61 -5.14
C LEU A 158 17.21 -5.53 -5.30
N LEU A 159 16.59 -4.42 -4.92
CA LEU A 159 15.15 -4.21 -5.14
C LEU A 159 14.78 -4.28 -6.62
N ASN A 160 15.55 -3.64 -7.51
CA ASN A 160 15.30 -3.74 -8.95
C ASN A 160 15.50 -5.17 -9.46
N ARG A 161 16.46 -5.91 -8.90
CA ARG A 161 16.64 -7.34 -9.21
C ARG A 161 15.45 -8.17 -8.75
N ILE A 162 14.93 -7.91 -7.56
CA ILE A 162 13.76 -8.59 -7.02
C ILE A 162 12.53 -8.26 -7.87
N ARG A 163 12.26 -6.98 -8.16
CA ARG A 163 11.18 -6.56 -9.07
C ARG A 163 11.32 -7.20 -10.45
N GLY A 164 12.55 -7.28 -10.98
CA GLY A 164 12.82 -7.95 -12.25
C GLY A 164 12.57 -9.47 -12.21
N LEU A 165 12.85 -10.15 -11.10
CA LEU A 165 12.51 -11.55 -10.90
C LEU A 165 11.00 -11.75 -10.84
N LEU A 166 10.28 -10.88 -10.13
CA LEU A 166 8.83 -10.94 -10.01
C LEU A 166 8.14 -10.63 -11.34
N ALA A 167 8.61 -9.64 -12.08
CA ALA A 167 8.11 -9.35 -13.43
C ALA A 167 8.29 -10.54 -14.39
N LYS A 168 9.41 -11.27 -14.28
CA LYS A 168 9.62 -12.52 -15.04
C LYS A 168 8.68 -13.63 -14.59
N ALA A 169 8.40 -13.74 -13.29
CA ALA A 169 7.44 -14.70 -12.77
C ALA A 169 6.01 -14.43 -13.27
N GLU A 170 5.66 -13.16 -13.47
CA GLU A 170 4.35 -12.76 -14.00
C GLU A 170 4.25 -12.91 -15.53
N ALA A 171 5.36 -12.76 -16.24
CA ALA A 171 5.41 -12.83 -17.70
C ALA A 171 5.44 -14.27 -18.26
N THR A 172 5.75 -15.27 -17.44
CA THR A 172 5.82 -16.67 -17.90
C THR A 172 4.53 -17.44 -17.68
N ASP A 173 4.11 -18.19 -18.69
CA ASP A 173 2.98 -19.12 -18.63
C ASP A 173 3.37 -20.45 -17.95
N PHE A 174 4.68 -20.71 -17.78
CA PHE A 174 5.19 -21.93 -17.16
C PHE A 174 5.18 -21.84 -15.63
N ALA A 175 4.45 -22.76 -14.99
CA ALA A 175 4.26 -22.70 -13.54
C ALA A 175 5.55 -22.90 -12.74
N GLU A 176 6.38 -23.86 -13.13
CA GLU A 176 7.65 -24.17 -12.46
C GLU A 176 8.68 -23.04 -12.62
N GLU A 177 8.67 -22.35 -13.77
CA GLU A 177 9.57 -21.21 -14.02
C GLU A 177 9.16 -19.99 -13.16
N ALA A 178 7.86 -19.68 -13.12
CA ALA A 178 7.34 -18.62 -12.26
C ALA A 178 7.61 -18.90 -10.77
N GLU A 179 7.51 -20.16 -10.35
CA GLU A 179 7.85 -20.59 -9.00
C GLU A 179 9.32 -20.33 -8.71
N THR A 180 10.22 -20.71 -9.61
CA THR A 180 11.67 -20.48 -9.47
C THR A 180 12.01 -19.00 -9.31
N PHE A 181 11.43 -18.14 -10.15
CA PHE A 181 11.69 -16.69 -10.08
C PHE A 181 11.13 -16.05 -8.80
N THR A 182 9.91 -16.42 -8.39
CA THR A 182 9.28 -15.92 -7.15
C THR A 182 10.03 -16.42 -5.92
N ALA A 183 10.42 -17.70 -5.92
CA ALA A 183 11.28 -18.30 -4.91
C ALA A 183 12.58 -17.52 -4.74
N LYS A 184 13.26 -17.23 -5.85
CA LYS A 184 14.52 -16.49 -5.81
C LYS A 184 14.34 -15.06 -5.33
N ALA A 185 13.26 -14.38 -5.73
CA ALA A 185 12.93 -13.04 -5.27
C ALA A 185 12.76 -12.97 -3.75
N GLN A 186 11.99 -13.89 -3.17
CA GLN A 186 11.74 -13.94 -1.73
C GLN A 186 12.99 -14.38 -0.95
N GLU A 187 13.73 -15.39 -1.41
CA GLU A 187 15.00 -15.80 -0.79
C GLU A 187 16.01 -14.64 -0.75
N LEU A 188 16.05 -13.80 -1.80
CA LEU A 188 16.87 -12.59 -1.82
C LEU A 188 16.34 -11.51 -0.87
N MET A 189 15.02 -11.30 -0.80
CA MET A 189 14.39 -10.35 0.13
C MET A 189 14.62 -10.73 1.59
N SER A 190 14.31 -11.98 1.97
CA SER A 190 14.44 -12.43 3.36
C SER A 190 15.88 -12.39 3.85
N ARG A 191 16.84 -12.88 3.04
CA ARG A 191 18.28 -12.75 3.39
C ARG A 191 18.73 -11.30 3.51
N TYR A 192 18.20 -10.43 2.65
CA TYR A 192 18.53 -9.02 2.72
C TYR A 192 17.93 -8.35 3.96
N SER A 193 16.66 -8.62 4.28
CA SER A 193 16.01 -8.12 5.50
C SER A 193 16.79 -8.54 6.75
N ILE A 194 17.14 -9.84 6.85
CA ILE A 194 17.95 -10.37 7.95
C ILE A 194 19.35 -9.72 7.97
N GLY A 195 20.02 -9.62 6.82
CA GLY A 195 21.35 -9.01 6.73
C GLY A 195 21.35 -7.53 7.12
N VAL A 196 20.32 -6.77 6.75
CA VAL A 196 20.15 -5.37 7.17
C VAL A 196 19.93 -5.28 8.69
N ALA A 197 19.10 -6.15 9.26
CA ALA A 197 18.88 -6.21 10.70
C ALA A 197 20.18 -6.52 11.46
N MET A 198 20.96 -7.51 11.00
CA MET A 198 22.27 -7.86 11.57
C MET A 198 23.25 -6.69 11.53
N LEU A 199 23.39 -6.03 10.38
CA LEU A 199 24.28 -4.88 10.22
C LEU A 199 23.86 -3.70 11.11
N ALA A 200 22.55 -3.48 11.33
CA ALA A 200 22.06 -2.47 12.25
C ALA A 200 22.41 -2.83 13.70
N GLY A 201 22.24 -4.10 14.09
CA GLY A 201 22.62 -4.63 15.40
C GLY A 201 24.11 -4.48 15.70
N GLU A 202 24.99 -4.84 14.75
CA GLU A 202 26.45 -4.67 14.88
C GLU A 202 26.86 -3.21 15.10
N ARG A 203 26.13 -2.26 14.52
CA ARG A 203 26.39 -0.82 14.64
C ARG A 203 25.72 -0.19 15.87
N GLY A 204 24.90 -0.93 16.60
CA GLY A 204 24.05 -0.39 17.67
C GLY A 204 23.04 0.64 17.16
N GLU A 205 22.67 0.56 15.88
CA GLU A 205 21.67 1.45 15.28
C GLU A 205 20.27 0.92 15.54
N ASN A 206 19.36 1.81 15.97
CA ASN A 206 17.96 1.43 16.10
C ASN A 206 17.35 1.13 14.72
N PRO A 207 16.60 0.02 14.56
CA PRO A 207 15.89 -0.28 13.33
C PRO A 207 14.99 0.88 12.89
N THR A 208 15.13 1.27 11.63
CA THR A 208 14.26 2.31 11.06
C THR A 208 12.89 1.71 10.76
N VAL A 209 11.85 2.23 11.41
CA VAL A 209 10.46 1.80 11.20
C VAL A 209 9.68 2.88 10.46
N ARG A 210 8.79 2.45 9.57
CA ARG A 210 7.87 3.29 8.80
C ARG A 210 6.47 2.71 8.84
N ALA A 211 5.51 3.51 8.39
CA ALA A 211 4.14 3.07 8.21
C ALA A 211 3.68 3.42 6.79
N ARG A 212 2.85 2.56 6.19
CA ARG A 212 2.26 2.75 4.86
C ARG A 212 0.77 2.41 4.90
N ARG A 213 -0.04 3.16 4.15
CA ARG A 213 -1.47 2.85 3.94
C ARG A 213 -1.64 1.97 2.71
N ILE A 214 -2.39 0.89 2.86
CA ILE A 214 -2.83 0.00 1.80
C ILE A 214 -4.34 0.17 1.66
N HIS A 215 -4.76 0.70 0.53
CA HIS A 215 -6.16 0.93 0.18
C HIS A 215 -6.80 -0.35 -0.35
N LEU A 216 -7.95 -0.72 0.20
CA LEU A 216 -8.60 -2.00 -0.10
C LEU A 216 -9.94 -1.77 -0.80
N GLU A 217 -10.04 -2.31 -2.00
CA GLU A 217 -11.24 -2.17 -2.82
C GLU A 217 -12.24 -3.31 -2.56
N ASN A 218 -13.53 -3.00 -2.77
CA ASN A 218 -14.57 -4.03 -2.82
C ASN A 218 -14.39 -4.93 -4.05
N PRO A 219 -14.93 -6.16 -4.07
CA PRO A 219 -15.56 -6.87 -2.95
C PRO A 219 -14.54 -7.52 -1.99
N TYR A 220 -15.04 -8.09 -0.88
CA TYR A 220 -14.28 -8.95 0.05
C TYR A 220 -13.15 -8.26 0.81
N VAL A 221 -13.32 -6.98 1.16
CA VAL A 221 -12.31 -6.19 1.91
C VAL A 221 -11.84 -6.94 3.16
N LYS A 222 -12.73 -7.58 3.92
CA LYS A 222 -12.39 -8.31 5.16
C LYS A 222 -11.44 -9.47 4.89
N GLU A 223 -11.70 -10.23 3.84
CA GLU A 223 -10.89 -11.37 3.46
C GLU A 223 -9.55 -10.91 2.86
N LYS A 224 -9.52 -9.79 2.12
CA LYS A 224 -8.27 -9.14 1.68
C LYS A 224 -7.41 -8.67 2.86
N VAL A 225 -8.02 -8.07 3.89
CA VAL A 225 -7.32 -7.69 5.15
C VAL A 225 -6.76 -8.92 5.85
N HIS A 226 -7.49 -10.05 5.86
CA HIS A 226 -6.99 -11.29 6.45
C HIS A 226 -5.74 -11.77 5.71
N LEU A 227 -5.75 -11.83 4.37
CA LEU A 227 -4.56 -12.16 3.58
C LEU A 227 -3.39 -11.22 3.90
N LEU A 228 -3.62 -9.91 3.89
CA LEU A 228 -2.61 -8.91 4.23
C LEU A 228 -2.04 -9.13 5.64
N SER A 229 -2.89 -9.45 6.62
CA SER A 229 -2.48 -9.68 8.01
C SER A 229 -1.62 -10.94 8.14
N GLU A 230 -1.93 -12.02 7.40
CA GLU A 230 -1.13 -13.24 7.38
C GLU A 230 0.24 -13.02 6.74
N ILE A 231 0.30 -12.26 5.65
CA ILE A 231 1.55 -11.87 4.98
C ILE A 231 2.39 -10.98 5.91
N ALA A 232 1.78 -9.95 6.49
CA ALA A 232 2.46 -9.02 7.40
C ALA A 232 3.02 -9.73 8.64
N ALA A 233 2.24 -10.62 9.26
CA ALA A 233 2.68 -11.39 10.42
C ALA A 233 3.91 -12.27 10.12
N ALA A 234 4.00 -12.83 8.91
CA ALA A 234 5.16 -13.61 8.49
C ALA A 234 6.41 -12.75 8.19
N ASN A 235 6.25 -11.44 8.00
CA ASN A 235 7.31 -10.50 7.66
C ASN A 235 7.56 -9.48 8.79
N ARG A 236 7.25 -9.82 10.05
CA ARG A 236 7.47 -8.94 11.23
C ARG A 236 6.81 -7.55 11.10
N VAL A 237 5.71 -7.46 10.35
CA VAL A 237 4.96 -6.21 10.10
C VAL A 237 3.64 -6.25 10.87
N ARG A 238 3.28 -5.12 11.47
CA ARG A 238 2.02 -4.96 12.20
C ARG A 238 0.97 -4.32 11.31
N VAL A 239 -0.30 -4.73 11.45
CA VAL A 239 -1.41 -4.23 10.65
C VAL A 239 -2.53 -3.67 11.54
N VAL A 240 -3.01 -2.48 11.23
CA VAL A 240 -4.28 -1.93 11.74
C VAL A 240 -5.23 -1.74 10.58
N TRP A 241 -6.49 -2.14 10.74
CA TRP A 241 -7.50 -1.94 9.72
C TRP A 241 -8.58 -0.95 10.15
N ALA A 242 -8.74 0.11 9.35
CA ALA A 242 -9.85 1.06 9.45
C ALA A 242 -11.01 0.60 8.54
N ASP A 243 -12.02 -0.05 9.14
CA ASP A 243 -13.18 -0.64 8.43
C ASP A 243 -13.95 0.41 7.62
N THR A 244 -14.17 1.60 8.19
CA THR A 244 -14.94 2.70 7.58
C THR A 244 -14.31 3.21 6.29
N LEU A 245 -12.97 3.30 6.26
CA LEU A 245 -12.22 3.80 5.11
C LEU A 245 -11.75 2.69 4.18
N ALA A 246 -11.93 1.42 4.58
CA ALA A 246 -11.35 0.26 3.90
C ALA A 246 -9.84 0.45 3.62
N THR A 247 -9.12 0.89 4.64
CA THR A 247 -7.67 1.13 4.56
C THR A 247 -6.98 0.35 5.67
N ALA A 248 -5.95 -0.39 5.32
CA ALA A 248 -5.06 -1.02 6.27
C ALA A 248 -3.79 -0.17 6.41
N THR A 249 -3.37 0.15 7.63
CA THR A 249 -2.05 0.73 7.88
C THR A 249 -1.12 -0.39 8.32
N VAL A 250 -0.03 -0.55 7.57
CA VAL A 250 1.04 -1.50 7.86
C VAL A 250 2.22 -0.75 8.47
N VAL A 251 2.85 -1.30 9.51
CA VAL A 251 3.97 -0.71 10.24
C VAL A 251 5.10 -1.74 10.29
N GLY A 252 6.28 -1.38 9.80
CA GLY A 252 7.41 -2.32 9.64
C GLY A 252 8.69 -1.61 9.19
N THR A 253 9.75 -2.39 8.96
CA THR A 253 10.95 -1.85 8.32
C THR A 253 10.67 -1.54 6.84
N PRO A 254 11.39 -0.59 6.21
CA PRO A 254 11.19 -0.29 4.79
C PRO A 254 11.31 -1.51 3.87
N VAL A 255 12.18 -2.46 4.21
CA VAL A 255 12.36 -3.71 3.45
C VAL A 255 11.13 -4.60 3.57
N ASP A 256 10.66 -4.83 4.80
CA ASP A 256 9.53 -5.71 5.05
C ASP A 256 8.22 -5.12 4.50
N LEU A 257 8.05 -3.79 4.55
CA LEU A 257 6.89 -3.11 3.96
C LEU A 257 6.81 -3.30 2.44
N GLU A 258 7.95 -3.18 1.74
CA GLU A 258 8.01 -3.43 0.30
C GLU A 258 7.70 -4.90 -0.02
N GLN A 259 8.24 -5.83 0.77
CA GLN A 259 7.97 -7.25 0.61
C GLN A 259 6.49 -7.59 0.80
N VAL A 260 5.86 -7.00 1.82
CA VAL A 260 4.42 -7.16 2.08
C VAL A 260 3.58 -6.62 0.93
N ASP A 261 3.89 -5.43 0.40
CA ASP A 261 3.13 -4.79 -0.69
C ASP A 261 3.16 -5.64 -1.98
N VAL A 262 4.37 -6.08 -2.34
CA VAL A 262 4.61 -6.96 -3.48
C VAL A 262 3.88 -8.30 -3.33
N LEU A 263 4.06 -8.97 -2.19
CA LEU A 263 3.41 -10.27 -1.92
C LEU A 263 1.90 -10.13 -1.93
N PHE A 264 1.36 -9.09 -1.29
CA PHE A 264 -0.06 -8.87 -1.19
C PHE A 264 -0.70 -8.68 -2.57
N THR A 265 -0.10 -7.84 -3.42
CA THR A 265 -0.60 -7.59 -4.78
C THR A 265 -0.59 -8.87 -5.61
N SER A 266 0.54 -9.59 -5.63
CA SER A 266 0.67 -10.84 -6.42
C SER A 266 -0.29 -11.93 -5.92
N LEU A 267 -0.34 -12.18 -4.61
CA LEU A 267 -1.16 -13.24 -4.04
C LEU A 267 -2.65 -12.94 -4.13
N LEU A 268 -3.06 -11.67 -4.09
CA LEU A 268 -4.45 -11.30 -4.32
C LEU A 268 -4.89 -11.57 -5.76
N LEU A 269 -4.02 -11.31 -6.73
CA LEU A 269 -4.26 -11.65 -8.14
C LEU A 269 -4.35 -13.17 -8.34
N GLN A 270 -3.43 -13.93 -7.74
CA GLN A 270 -3.45 -15.40 -7.78
C GLN A 270 -4.73 -15.97 -7.14
N ALA A 271 -5.13 -15.49 -5.97
CA ALA A 271 -6.35 -15.92 -5.30
C ALA A 271 -7.60 -15.64 -6.14
N THR A 272 -7.65 -14.47 -6.79
CA THR A 272 -8.78 -14.09 -7.66
C THR A 272 -8.87 -15.02 -8.88
N ARG A 273 -7.74 -15.31 -9.52
CA ARG A 273 -7.68 -16.26 -10.65
C ARG A 273 -8.09 -17.67 -10.22
N ALA A 274 -7.52 -18.20 -9.13
CA ALA A 274 -7.82 -19.55 -8.66
C ALA A 274 -9.32 -19.71 -8.30
N MET A 275 -9.91 -18.71 -7.67
CA MET A 275 -11.34 -18.70 -7.35
C MET A 275 -12.20 -18.73 -8.61
N GLN A 276 -11.86 -17.95 -9.64
CA GLN A 276 -12.59 -17.96 -10.93
C GLN A 276 -12.52 -19.32 -11.64
N HIS A 277 -11.39 -20.02 -11.56
CA HIS A 277 -11.25 -21.38 -12.09
C HIS A 277 -12.10 -22.39 -11.30
N SER A 278 -12.16 -22.25 -9.97
CA SER A 278 -13.02 -23.08 -9.12
C SER A 278 -14.53 -22.88 -9.40
N ASP A 279 -14.92 -21.66 -9.80
CA ASP A 279 -16.28 -21.33 -10.24
C ASP A 279 -16.66 -22.01 -11.56
N ALA A 280 -15.70 -22.28 -12.44
CA ALA A 280 -15.92 -22.88 -13.76
C ALA A 280 -16.07 -24.42 -13.71
N GLY A 281 -15.39 -25.08 -12.76
CA GLY A 281 -15.38 -26.55 -12.64
C GLY A 281 -16.36 -27.14 -11.62
N SER A 282 -16.99 -26.32 -10.76
CA SER A 282 -17.77 -26.82 -9.60
C SER A 282 -19.30 -26.74 -9.76
N ARG A 283 -19.99 -27.59 -8.98
CA ARG A 283 -21.45 -27.67 -8.85
C ARG A 283 -22.01 -26.37 -8.25
N LYS A 284 -23.35 -26.22 -8.30
CA LYS A 284 -24.19 -25.04 -7.94
C LYS A 284 -23.79 -24.17 -6.71
N GLY A 285 -22.90 -24.64 -5.82
CA GLY A 285 -22.47 -23.99 -4.57
C GLY A 285 -21.24 -23.07 -4.66
N SER A 286 -20.29 -23.27 -5.59
CA SER A 286 -19.06 -22.45 -5.69
C SER A 286 -19.34 -20.97 -5.96
N ARG A 287 -20.41 -20.70 -6.71
CA ARG A 287 -20.82 -19.35 -7.11
C ARG A 287 -21.41 -18.52 -5.97
N THR A 288 -21.54 -19.06 -4.76
CA THR A 288 -22.14 -18.37 -3.62
C THR A 288 -21.16 -17.41 -2.95
N THR A 289 -21.69 -16.31 -2.38
CA THR A 289 -20.87 -15.37 -1.59
C THR A 289 -20.25 -16.03 -0.36
N SER A 290 -20.92 -17.00 0.25
CA SER A 290 -20.40 -17.77 1.38
C SER A 290 -19.19 -18.62 0.99
N PHE A 291 -19.26 -19.32 -0.15
CA PHE A 291 -18.13 -20.07 -0.69
C PHE A 291 -16.93 -19.16 -0.97
N ARG A 292 -17.11 -18.06 -1.71
CA ARG A 292 -16.00 -17.15 -2.07
C ARG A 292 -15.31 -16.52 -0.85
N LYS A 293 -16.09 -16.16 0.18
CA LYS A 293 -15.52 -15.67 1.45
C LYS A 293 -14.72 -16.76 2.16
N ALA A 294 -15.27 -17.97 2.24
CA ALA A 294 -14.56 -19.10 2.84
C ALA A 294 -13.30 -19.48 2.05
N PHE A 295 -13.35 -19.41 0.72
CA PHE A 295 -12.20 -19.61 -0.18
C PHE A 295 -11.09 -18.63 0.13
N LEU A 296 -11.36 -17.32 0.14
CA LEU A 296 -10.33 -16.33 0.42
C LEU A 296 -9.76 -16.46 1.84
N ALA A 297 -10.61 -16.78 2.82
CA ALA A 297 -10.15 -16.98 4.19
C ALA A 297 -9.27 -18.23 4.33
N GLY A 298 -9.63 -19.33 3.66
CA GLY A 298 -8.83 -20.57 3.62
C GLY A 298 -7.51 -20.37 2.89
N TYR A 299 -7.55 -19.66 1.77
CA TYR A 299 -6.36 -19.26 1.00
C TYR A 299 -5.41 -18.46 1.90
N ALA A 300 -5.88 -17.36 2.50
CA ALA A 300 -5.10 -16.52 3.40
C ALA A 300 -4.44 -17.30 4.54
N ALA A 301 -5.20 -18.13 5.24
CA ALA A 301 -4.69 -18.92 6.36
C ALA A 301 -3.56 -19.88 5.93
N ARG A 302 -3.69 -20.51 4.75
CA ARG A 302 -2.68 -21.44 4.24
C ARG A 302 -1.45 -20.72 3.72
N ILE A 303 -1.61 -19.58 3.03
CA ILE A 303 -0.50 -18.69 2.66
C ILE A 303 0.30 -18.29 3.90
N GLY A 304 -0.36 -17.85 4.97
CA GLY A 304 0.29 -17.44 6.21
C GLY A 304 1.12 -18.56 6.84
N GLN A 305 0.61 -19.79 6.85
CA GLN A 305 1.38 -20.96 7.31
C GLN A 305 2.64 -21.15 6.48
N ARG A 306 2.51 -21.23 5.15
CA ARG A 306 3.63 -21.46 4.24
C ARG A 306 4.69 -20.35 4.34
N LEU A 307 4.30 -19.09 4.52
CA LEU A 307 5.23 -17.98 4.69
C LEU A 307 5.99 -18.06 6.03
N ARG A 308 5.33 -18.43 7.13
CA ARG A 308 6.00 -18.64 8.43
C ARG A 308 6.99 -19.82 8.38
N ASP A 309 6.63 -20.90 7.69
CA ASP A 309 7.53 -22.03 7.46
C ASP A 309 8.76 -21.60 6.62
N ALA A 310 8.57 -20.74 5.61
CA ALA A 310 9.65 -20.18 4.82
C ALA A 310 10.55 -19.24 5.62
N ASP A 311 9.99 -18.36 6.45
CA ASP A 311 10.75 -17.44 7.32
C ASP A 311 11.61 -18.21 8.34
N THR A 312 11.08 -19.29 8.91
CA THR A 312 11.82 -20.18 9.81
C THR A 312 13.05 -20.77 9.11
N ARG A 313 12.89 -21.27 7.87
CA ARG A 313 14.02 -21.79 7.07
C ARG A 313 15.04 -20.71 6.71
N ALA A 314 14.57 -19.55 6.27
CA ALA A 314 15.44 -18.43 5.91
C ALA A 314 16.28 -17.94 7.11
N THR A 315 15.71 -17.98 8.32
CA THR A 315 16.42 -17.65 9.56
C THR A 315 17.55 -18.66 9.83
N LEU A 316 17.28 -19.95 9.66
CA LEU A 316 18.30 -21.01 9.81
C LEU A 316 19.43 -20.86 8.77
N GLU A 317 19.08 -20.63 7.50
CA GLU A 317 20.05 -20.44 6.41
C GLU A 317 20.90 -19.18 6.60
N ALA A 318 20.30 -18.08 7.09
CA ALA A 318 21.03 -16.84 7.35
C ALA A 318 22.02 -17.00 8.52
N ALA A 319 21.64 -17.70 9.59
CA ALA A 319 22.54 -18.02 10.69
C ALA A 319 23.75 -18.85 10.21
N ASP A 320 23.51 -19.89 9.39
CA ASP A 320 24.58 -20.71 8.81
C ASP A 320 25.51 -19.89 7.87
N ALA A 321 24.93 -19.07 6.98
CA ALA A 321 25.68 -18.21 6.07
C ALA A 321 26.54 -17.18 6.80
N ALA A 322 26.03 -16.61 7.90
CA ALA A 322 26.77 -15.68 8.75
C ALA A 322 27.71 -16.38 9.75
N ARG A 323 27.71 -17.73 9.79
CA ARG A 323 28.55 -18.54 10.69
C ARG A 323 28.31 -18.22 12.17
N ILE A 324 27.08 -17.87 12.52
CA ILE A 324 26.63 -17.60 13.90
C ILE A 324 25.57 -18.62 14.31
N SER A 325 25.32 -18.73 15.62
CA SER A 325 24.19 -19.55 16.09
C SER A 325 22.87 -18.82 15.84
N VAL A 326 21.78 -19.59 15.74
CA VAL A 326 20.43 -19.00 15.69
C VAL A 326 20.14 -18.21 16.96
N ASP A 327 20.66 -18.65 18.11
CA ASP A 327 20.50 -17.96 19.39
C ASP A 327 21.14 -16.57 19.41
N ASP A 328 22.20 -16.35 18.62
CA ASP A 328 22.82 -15.02 18.46
C ASP A 328 22.04 -14.11 17.50
N LEU A 329 21.28 -14.70 16.56
CA LEU A 329 20.47 -13.96 15.59
C LEU A 329 19.11 -13.52 16.16
N LEU A 330 18.51 -14.33 17.05
CA LEU A 330 17.19 -14.08 17.64
C LEU A 330 17.07 -12.71 18.35
N PRO A 331 18.05 -12.22 19.12
CA PRO A 331 18.00 -10.90 19.74
C PRO A 331 17.86 -9.76 18.71
N VAL A 332 18.58 -9.83 17.58
CA VAL A 332 18.53 -8.81 16.52
C VAL A 332 17.13 -8.74 15.90
N LEU A 333 16.53 -9.91 15.63
CA LEU A 333 15.17 -9.99 15.09
C LEU A 333 14.13 -9.55 16.14
N ALA A 334 14.37 -9.83 17.41
CA ALA A 334 13.54 -9.38 18.52
C ALA A 334 13.59 -7.85 18.69
N ASP A 335 14.77 -7.23 18.59
CA ASP A 335 14.95 -5.77 18.64
C ASP A 335 14.23 -5.08 17.48
N THR A 336 14.29 -5.68 16.29
CA THR A 336 13.53 -5.20 15.12
C THR A 336 12.03 -5.26 15.38
N SER A 337 11.54 -6.39 15.90
CA SER A 337 10.12 -6.56 16.23
C SER A 337 9.68 -5.60 17.34
N ALA A 338 10.51 -5.37 18.34
CA ALA A 338 10.25 -4.43 19.43
C ALA A 338 10.19 -2.97 18.94
N ALA A 339 11.08 -2.58 18.01
CA ALA A 339 11.04 -1.27 17.38
C ALA A 339 9.74 -1.07 16.58
N VAL A 340 9.32 -2.10 15.83
CA VAL A 340 8.05 -2.07 15.09
C VAL A 340 6.86 -1.96 16.03
N ASP A 341 6.87 -2.72 17.13
CA ASP A 341 5.81 -2.68 18.14
C ASP A 341 5.74 -1.32 18.85
N ALA A 342 6.89 -0.71 19.18
CA ALA A 342 6.95 0.61 19.79
C ALA A 342 6.34 1.68 18.87
N GLU A 343 6.70 1.67 17.59
CA GLU A 343 6.14 2.61 16.61
C GLU A 343 4.66 2.36 16.35
N PHE A 344 4.23 1.09 16.30
CA PHE A 344 2.83 0.73 16.20
C PHE A 344 2.01 1.29 17.36
N GLN A 345 2.50 1.16 18.61
CA GLN A 345 1.81 1.71 19.79
C GLN A 345 1.79 3.24 19.80
N ARG A 346 2.86 3.88 19.30
CA ARG A 346 2.93 5.35 19.16
C ARG A 346 1.85 5.86 18.19
N LEU A 347 1.70 5.21 17.04
CA LEU A 347 0.71 5.59 16.01
C LEU A 347 -0.72 5.20 16.41
N PHE A 348 -0.87 4.05 17.07
CA PHE A 348 -2.16 3.44 17.39
C PHE A 348 -2.27 3.04 18.87
N PRO A 349 -2.35 4.03 19.80
CA PRO A 349 -2.38 3.75 21.24
C PRO A 349 -3.65 3.02 21.68
N VAL A 350 -4.73 3.13 20.91
CA VAL A 350 -5.99 2.44 21.16
C VAL A 350 -6.36 1.61 19.93
N THR A 351 -6.27 0.29 20.07
CA THR A 351 -6.71 -0.67 19.06
C THR A 351 -7.63 -1.71 19.69
N ARG A 352 -8.50 -2.29 18.87
CA ARG A 352 -9.35 -3.41 19.28
C ARG A 352 -8.95 -4.64 18.48
N ALA A 353 -8.60 -5.71 19.18
CA ALA A 353 -8.38 -7.00 18.53
C ALA A 353 -9.69 -7.49 17.91
N LYS A 354 -9.68 -7.75 16.60
CA LYS A 354 -10.82 -8.34 15.89
C LYS A 354 -10.55 -9.84 15.77
N ARG A 355 -11.32 -10.66 16.49
CA ARG A 355 -11.21 -12.13 16.36
C ARG A 355 -11.95 -12.59 15.11
N THR A 356 -11.26 -13.38 14.28
CA THR A 356 -11.80 -14.00 13.07
C THR A 356 -12.40 -15.37 13.40
N GLY A 357 -13.45 -15.39 14.21
CA GLY A 357 -14.19 -16.62 14.54
C GLY A 357 -15.55 -16.63 13.84
N ARG A 358 -15.67 -17.33 12.71
CA ARG A 358 -16.98 -17.61 12.07
C ARG A 358 -17.02 -19.04 11.55
N SER A 359 -18.22 -19.63 11.54
CA SER A 359 -18.44 -20.83 10.74
C SER A 359 -18.25 -20.46 9.27
N VAL A 360 -17.38 -21.19 8.59
CA VAL A 360 -17.08 -21.01 7.17
C VAL A 360 -17.72 -22.13 6.38
N ASP A 361 -18.06 -21.85 5.12
CA ASP A 361 -18.40 -22.89 4.17
C ASP A 361 -17.19 -23.82 4.01
N ALA A 362 -17.34 -25.09 4.40
CA ALA A 362 -16.21 -26.01 4.49
C ALA A 362 -15.60 -26.28 3.11
N GLU A 363 -16.42 -26.42 2.07
CA GLU A 363 -15.97 -26.66 0.69
C GLU A 363 -15.13 -25.49 0.18
N GLY A 364 -15.64 -24.26 0.34
CA GLY A 364 -14.91 -23.04 0.00
C GLY A 364 -13.59 -22.94 0.75
N TRP A 365 -13.59 -23.18 2.07
CA TRP A 365 -12.37 -23.15 2.88
C TRP A 365 -11.30 -24.12 2.39
N TYR A 366 -11.65 -25.38 2.14
CA TYR A 366 -10.69 -26.38 1.66
C TYR A 366 -10.21 -26.09 0.23
N ALA A 367 -11.10 -25.65 -0.67
CA ALA A 367 -10.72 -25.22 -2.01
C ALA A 367 -9.73 -24.04 -1.97
N GLY A 368 -9.97 -23.07 -1.09
CA GLY A 368 -9.06 -21.96 -0.84
C GLY A 368 -7.69 -22.41 -0.36
N ARG A 369 -7.63 -23.36 0.59
CA ARG A 369 -6.35 -23.92 1.04
C ARG A 369 -5.61 -24.66 -0.08
N ALA A 370 -6.30 -25.48 -0.86
CA ALA A 370 -5.69 -26.21 -1.97
C ALA A 370 -5.12 -25.24 -3.03
N ALA A 371 -5.89 -24.21 -3.39
CA ALA A 371 -5.40 -23.14 -4.24
C ALA A 371 -4.20 -22.38 -3.64
N ALA A 372 -4.14 -22.26 -2.31
CA ALA A 372 -2.99 -21.69 -1.61
C ALA A 372 -1.81 -22.65 -1.49
N ASP A 373 -1.97 -23.96 -1.69
CA ASP A 373 -0.85 -24.91 -1.83
C ASP A 373 -0.24 -24.82 -3.23
N GLU A 374 -1.09 -24.67 -4.24
CA GLU A 374 -0.69 -24.44 -5.65
C GLU A 374 -0.24 -23.00 -5.91
N ALA A 375 -0.58 -22.08 -5.00
CA ALA A 375 -0.14 -20.70 -5.10
C ALA A 375 1.38 -20.67 -5.17
N ARG A 376 1.87 -19.82 -6.07
CA ARG A 376 3.30 -19.58 -6.21
C ARG A 376 3.72 -18.64 -5.08
N LEU A 377 3.78 -19.23 -3.90
CA LEU A 377 4.61 -18.77 -2.82
C LEU A 377 5.99 -19.32 -3.13
N ALA A 378 6.98 -18.47 -3.07
CA ALA A 378 8.34 -18.91 -2.92
C ALA A 378 8.46 -20.05 -1.89
N ALA A 379 8.61 -21.29 -2.33
CA ALA A 379 9.12 -22.37 -1.50
C ALA A 379 10.49 -22.73 -2.05
N GLY A 380 11.53 -22.39 -1.28
CA GLY A 380 12.88 -22.89 -1.55
C GLY A 380 12.86 -24.42 -1.61
N GLY A 381 13.45 -24.94 -2.67
CA GLY A 381 13.81 -26.33 -2.92
C GLY A 381 14.88 -26.32 -4.00
#